data_AF-A0A5Q2W1P0-F1
#
_entry.id   AF-A0A5Q2W1P0-F1
#
_cell.length_a   1.000
_cell.length_b   1.000
_cell.length_c   1.000
_cell.angle_alpha   90.00
_cell.angle_beta   90.00
_cell.angle_gamma   90.00
#
_symmetry.space_group_name_H-M   'P 1'
#
loop_
_entity.id
_entity.type
_entity.pdbx_description
1 polymer ?
#
loop_
_entity_poly.entity_id
_entity_poly.type
_entity_poly.pdbx_seq_one_letter_code
_entity_poly.pdbx_strand_id
1 'polypeptide(L)'
;MWAPTKIENIAAWALVATPILWQLVSIALLQMSFSSVSAGAMLIFFAGNSLLCAWDVMNLRKAGLAPRVSTWFAAIFLVPAYLVSRTLRSKQTWWIPSLWVASFLLAIAMMPLVAIAGGVEYEADFLEDEIESDLAEYYLLPNSRVSCPDPAIAPVGSIIECDVFFADGTSDSAIIDVLDWTGTWNWSM
;
A
#
# COMPACT_ATOMS: atom_id res chain seq x y z
N MET A 1 -17.95 9.67 46.01
CA MET A 1 -17.01 10.27 45.05
C MET A 1 -16.30 9.14 44.34
N TRP A 2 -16.55 8.92 43.06
CA TRP A 2 -15.80 7.94 42.28
C TRP A 2 -14.46 8.57 41.90
N ALA A 3 -13.34 7.92 42.22
CA ALA A 3 -12.03 8.38 41.78
C ALA A 3 -12.01 8.42 40.23
N PRO A 4 -11.42 9.46 39.60
CA PRO A 4 -11.33 9.52 38.15
C PRO A 4 -10.56 8.30 37.64
N THR A 5 -11.23 7.45 36.86
CA THR A 5 -10.59 6.32 36.21
C THR A 5 -9.59 6.84 35.18
N LYS A 6 -8.35 6.38 35.26
CA LYS A 6 -7.28 6.76 34.34
C LYS A 6 -7.67 6.37 32.93
N ILE A 7 -7.65 7.32 31.99
CA ILE A 7 -7.93 7.04 30.58
C ILE A 7 -6.79 6.20 30.00
N GLU A 8 -7.12 5.01 29.51
CA GLU A 8 -6.18 4.15 28.80
C GLU A 8 -5.94 4.71 27.38
N ASN A 9 -4.68 4.87 27.01
CA ASN A 9 -4.28 5.45 25.72
C ASN A 9 -3.77 4.40 24.72
N ILE A 10 -3.89 3.11 25.02
CA ILE A 10 -3.30 2.03 24.22
C ILE A 10 -3.85 2.06 22.78
N ALA A 11 -5.17 2.14 22.63
CA ALA A 11 -5.80 2.18 21.31
C ALA A 11 -5.45 3.46 20.52
N ALA A 12 -5.34 4.60 21.19
CA ALA A 12 -4.88 5.84 20.56
C ALA A 12 -3.41 5.76 20.08
N TRP A 13 -2.53 5.12 20.84
CA TRP A 13 -1.15 4.87 20.42
C TRP A 13 -1.06 3.85 19.29
N ALA A 14 -1.91 2.83 19.29
CA ALA A 14 -2.02 1.89 18.17
C ALA A 14 -2.43 2.63 16.88
N LEU A 15 -3.41 3.54 16.96
CA LEU A 15 -3.80 4.40 15.84
C LEU A 15 -2.64 5.26 15.32
N VAL A 16 -1.76 5.78 16.18
CA VAL A 16 -0.57 6.54 15.75
C VAL A 16 0.37 5.67 14.91
N ALA A 17 0.48 4.38 15.21
CA ALA A 17 1.34 3.45 14.51
C ALA A 17 0.73 2.87 13.21
N THR A 18 -0.59 3.01 12.98
CA THR A 18 -1.25 2.35 11.83
C THR A 18 -0.69 2.75 10.47
N PRO A 19 -0.31 4.02 10.19
CA PRO A 19 0.26 4.35 8.87
C PRO A 19 1.58 3.63 8.59
N ILE A 20 2.43 3.48 9.62
CA ILE A 20 3.73 2.82 9.48
C ILE A 20 3.54 1.30 9.36
N LEU A 21 2.68 0.72 10.20
CA LEU A 21 2.36 -0.70 10.14
C LEU A 21 1.78 -1.08 8.79
N TRP A 22 0.96 -0.22 8.19
CA TRP A 22 0.43 -0.42 6.85
C TRP A 22 1.54 -0.52 5.79
N GLN A 23 2.55 0.35 5.84
CA GLN A 23 3.67 0.25 4.89
C GLN A 23 4.46 -1.04 5.07
N LEU A 24 4.71 -1.47 6.31
CA LEU A 24 5.40 -2.73 6.57
C LEU A 24 4.59 -3.95 6.08
N VAL A 25 3.28 -3.95 6.31
CA VAL A 25 2.38 -4.99 5.79
C VAL A 25 2.35 -4.97 4.26
N SER A 26 2.35 -3.79 3.64
CA SER A 26 2.37 -3.66 2.19
C SER A 26 3.65 -4.25 1.60
N ILE A 27 4.83 -3.94 2.16
CA ILE A 27 6.10 -4.55 1.76
C ILE A 27 6.04 -6.07 1.91
N ALA A 28 5.56 -6.58 3.04
CA ALA A 28 5.48 -8.02 3.29
C ALA A 28 4.51 -8.73 2.31
N LEU A 29 3.37 -8.11 1.99
CA LEU A 29 2.42 -8.65 1.02
C LEU A 29 3.02 -8.67 -0.39
N LEU A 30 3.73 -7.61 -0.78
CA LEU A 30 4.42 -7.55 -2.07
C LEU A 30 5.49 -8.65 -2.18
N GLN A 31 6.24 -8.91 -1.10
CA GLN A 31 7.20 -10.03 -1.04
C GLN A 31 6.55 -11.42 -1.14
N MET A 32 5.26 -11.53 -0.86
CA MET A 32 4.47 -12.75 -0.98
C MET A 32 3.69 -12.83 -2.30
N SER A 33 4.00 -11.95 -3.27
CA SER A 33 3.28 -11.84 -4.56
C SER A 33 1.81 -11.44 -4.43
N PHE A 34 1.43 -10.75 -3.35
CA PHE A 34 0.08 -10.18 -3.20
C PHE A 34 0.07 -8.70 -3.54
N SER A 35 -0.84 -8.29 -4.43
CA SER A 35 -1.07 -6.88 -4.72
C SER A 35 -1.58 -6.13 -3.49
N SER A 36 -0.74 -5.25 -2.95
CA SER A 36 -1.08 -4.36 -1.83
C SER A 36 -2.00 -3.20 -2.25
N VAL A 37 -2.16 -2.97 -3.56
CA VAL A 37 -3.02 -1.93 -4.14
C VAL A 37 -4.45 -2.44 -4.39
N SER A 38 -4.68 -3.75 -4.22
CA SER A 38 -6.02 -4.32 -4.37
C SER A 38 -7.04 -3.62 -3.44
N ALA A 39 -8.24 -3.39 -3.95
CA ALA A 39 -9.34 -2.78 -3.18
C ALA A 39 -9.60 -3.53 -1.84
N GLY A 40 -9.34 -4.84 -1.81
CA GLY A 40 -9.40 -5.66 -0.60
C GLY A 40 -8.40 -5.25 0.48
N ALA A 41 -7.16 -4.93 0.11
CA ALA A 41 -6.13 -4.50 1.04
C ALA A 41 -6.50 -3.14 1.69
N MET A 42 -7.00 -2.19 0.88
CA MET A 42 -7.51 -0.91 1.41
C MET A 42 -8.69 -1.12 2.37
N LEU A 43 -9.64 -2.01 2.03
CA LEU A 43 -10.77 -2.33 2.92
C LEU A 43 -10.30 -2.87 4.27
N ILE A 44 -9.28 -3.73 4.29
CA ILE A 44 -8.69 -4.26 5.53
C ILE A 44 -8.07 -3.12 6.36
N PHE A 45 -7.36 -2.19 5.73
CA PHE A 45 -6.80 -1.02 6.42
C PHE A 45 -7.88 -0.14 7.05
N PHE A 46 -8.93 0.19 6.30
CA PHE A 46 -10.05 0.99 6.81
C PHE A 46 -10.80 0.26 7.92
N ALA A 47 -11.01 -1.06 7.77
CA ALA A 47 -11.64 -1.88 8.81
C ALA A 47 -10.79 -1.91 10.08
N GLY A 48 -9.47 -2.10 9.97
CA GLY A 48 -8.53 -2.10 11.09
C GLY A 48 -8.53 -0.78 11.87
N ASN A 49 -8.44 0.36 11.16
CA ASN A 49 -8.53 1.68 11.79
C ASN A 49 -9.89 1.92 12.46
N SER A 50 -10.97 1.49 11.80
CA SER A 50 -12.34 1.62 12.34
C SER A 50 -12.50 0.81 13.63
N LEU A 51 -11.96 -0.41 13.68
CA LEU A 51 -11.98 -1.27 14.88
C LEU A 51 -11.14 -0.67 16.01
N LEU A 52 -9.94 -0.14 15.71
CA LEU A 52 -9.10 0.54 16.71
C LEU A 52 -9.79 1.80 17.27
N CYS A 53 -10.45 2.59 16.43
CA CYS A 53 -11.21 3.73 16.90
C CYS A 53 -12.44 3.31 17.72
N ALA A 54 -13.15 2.25 17.32
CA ALA A 54 -14.26 1.70 18.07
C ALA A 54 -13.81 1.27 19.47
N TRP A 55 -12.65 0.60 19.55
CA TRP A 55 -12.05 0.19 20.80
C TRP A 55 -11.67 1.38 21.68
N ASP A 56 -11.03 2.42 21.14
CA ASP A 56 -10.72 3.63 21.92
C ASP A 56 -12.00 4.34 22.39
N VAL A 57 -13.03 4.44 21.55
CA VAL A 57 -14.34 4.99 21.95
C VAL A 57 -14.97 4.22 23.12
N MET A 58 -14.87 2.89 23.11
CA MET A 58 -15.32 2.07 24.25
C MET A 58 -14.52 2.37 25.52
N ASN A 59 -13.20 2.56 25.42
CA ASN A 59 -12.35 2.91 26.56
C ASN A 59 -12.67 4.31 27.10
N LEU A 60 -12.95 5.29 26.23
CA LEU A 60 -13.40 6.62 26.64
C LEU A 60 -14.75 6.57 27.36
N ARG A 61 -15.69 5.74 26.89
CA ARG A 61 -16.99 5.52 27.54
C ARG A 61 -16.83 4.91 28.93
N LYS A 62 -15.94 3.92 29.09
CA LYS A 62 -15.61 3.33 30.40
C LYS A 62 -15.01 4.37 31.36
N ALA A 63 -14.31 5.37 30.84
CA ALA A 63 -13.79 6.50 31.61
C ALA A 63 -14.82 7.60 31.90
N GLY A 64 -16.10 7.40 31.55
CA GLY A 64 -17.18 8.35 31.78
C GLY A 64 -17.28 9.49 30.75
N LEU A 65 -16.53 9.43 29.66
CA LEU A 65 -16.66 10.38 28.56
C LEU A 65 -17.80 9.94 27.63
N ALA A 66 -18.70 10.86 27.29
CA ALA A 66 -19.79 10.62 26.33
C ALA A 66 -19.39 11.13 24.92
N PRO A 67 -18.81 10.27 24.06
CA PRO A 67 -18.50 10.65 22.68
C PRO A 67 -19.80 10.91 21.90
N ARG A 68 -19.82 11.98 21.10
CA ARG A 68 -20.96 12.29 20.22
C ARG A 68 -21.02 11.28 19.07
N VAL A 69 -22.18 11.05 18.48
CA VAL A 69 -22.32 10.18 17.29
C VAL A 69 -21.42 10.65 16.15
N SER A 70 -21.22 11.96 15.98
CA SER A 70 -20.28 12.51 15.00
C SER A 70 -18.82 12.05 15.19
N THR A 71 -18.46 11.62 16.40
CA THR A 71 -17.12 11.09 16.72
C THR A 71 -16.90 9.73 16.05
N TRP A 72 -17.96 8.95 15.81
CA TRP A 72 -17.90 7.68 15.08
C TRP A 72 -17.68 7.89 13.58
N PHE A 73 -18.37 8.87 13.00
CA PHE A 73 -18.13 9.24 11.60
C PHE A 73 -16.70 9.76 11.40
N ALA A 74 -16.22 10.64 12.30
CA ALA A 74 -14.84 11.10 12.26
C ALA A 74 -13.85 9.93 12.45
N ALA A 75 -14.14 8.97 13.33
CA ALA A 75 -13.28 7.81 13.53
C ALA A 75 -13.09 6.94 12.28
N ILE A 76 -14.16 6.73 11.51
CA ILE A 76 -14.13 5.86 10.32
C ILE A 76 -13.48 6.56 9.13
N PHE A 77 -13.80 7.84 8.91
CA PHE A 77 -13.42 8.55 7.68
C PHE A 77 -12.28 9.55 7.88
N LEU A 78 -12.02 10.00 9.10
CA LEU A 78 -11.12 11.12 9.43
C LEU A 78 -10.42 10.92 10.79
N VAL A 79 -9.60 9.87 10.90
CA VAL A 79 -8.77 9.57 12.09
C VAL A 79 -8.12 10.82 12.72
N PRO A 80 -7.52 11.77 11.98
CA PRO A 80 -6.93 12.97 12.61
C PRO A 80 -7.99 13.85 13.29
N ALA A 81 -9.13 14.09 12.66
CA ALA A 81 -10.23 14.86 13.26
C ALA A 81 -10.76 14.18 14.52
N TYR A 82 -10.82 12.84 14.50
CA TYR A 82 -11.16 12.04 15.66
C TYR A 82 -10.16 12.21 16.82
N LEU A 83 -8.85 12.08 16.56
CA LEU A 83 -7.81 12.25 17.59
C LEU A 83 -7.77 13.67 18.17
N VAL A 84 -8.05 14.69 17.36
CA VAL A 84 -8.19 16.09 17.84
C VAL A 84 -9.41 16.22 18.76
N SER A 85 -10.59 15.75 18.32
CA SER A 85 -11.81 15.78 19.14
C SER A 85 -11.64 15.01 20.46
N ARG A 86 -10.95 13.86 20.42
CA ARG A 86 -10.58 13.08 21.59
C ARG A 86 -9.73 13.89 22.55
N THR A 87 -8.65 14.50 22.06
CA THR A 87 -7.70 15.29 22.85
C THR A 87 -8.38 16.48 23.54
N LEU A 88 -9.22 17.22 22.81
CA LEU A 88 -9.98 18.36 23.36
C LEU A 88 -10.92 17.93 24.50
N ARG A 89 -11.54 16.76 24.39
CA ARG A 89 -12.49 16.25 25.40
C ARG A 89 -11.80 15.64 26.61
N SER A 90 -10.74 14.85 26.38
CA SER A 90 -9.98 14.21 27.44
C SER A 90 -9.03 15.18 28.16
N LYS A 91 -8.86 16.40 27.63
CA LYS A 91 -7.89 17.41 28.10
C LYS A 91 -6.46 16.84 28.18
N GLN A 92 -6.15 15.90 27.29
CA GLN A 92 -4.82 15.31 27.18
C GLN A 92 -3.88 16.21 26.37
N THR A 93 -2.60 15.90 26.42
CA THR A 93 -1.57 16.59 25.63
C THR A 93 -1.74 16.35 24.13
N TRP A 94 -1.44 17.36 23.31
CA TRP A 94 -1.52 17.34 21.84
C TRP A 94 -0.51 16.41 21.14
N TRP A 95 0.28 15.64 21.89
CA TRP A 95 1.27 14.72 21.34
C TRP A 95 0.65 13.63 20.45
N ILE A 96 -0.46 13.02 20.87
CA ILE A 96 -1.09 11.91 20.13
C ILE A 96 -1.52 12.33 18.70
N PRO A 97 -2.36 13.38 18.51
CA PRO A 97 -2.75 13.79 17.16
C PRO A 97 -1.55 14.28 16.33
N SER A 98 -0.58 14.97 16.95
CA SER A 98 0.61 15.47 16.25
C SER A 98 1.48 14.32 15.75
N LEU A 99 1.70 13.29 16.58
CA LEU A 99 2.48 12.11 16.20
C LEU A 99 1.76 11.26 15.15
N TRP A 100 0.43 11.20 15.17
CA TRP A 100 -0.34 10.56 14.10
C TRP A 100 -0.13 11.27 12.75
N VAL A 101 -0.20 12.60 12.73
CA VAL A 101 0.05 13.36 11.49
C VAL A 101 1.50 13.16 11.03
N ALA A 102 2.46 13.20 11.94
CA ALA A 102 3.87 12.96 11.61
C ALA A 102 4.10 11.55 11.06
N SER A 103 3.50 10.51 11.66
CA SER A 103 3.63 9.13 11.18
C SER A 103 2.94 8.93 9.83
N PHE A 104 1.81 9.59 9.59
CA PHE A 104 1.11 9.58 8.32
C PHE A 104 1.92 10.27 7.21
N LEU A 105 2.46 11.47 7.47
CA LEU A 105 3.33 12.17 6.51
C LEU A 105 4.60 11.38 6.22
N LEU A 106 5.20 10.77 7.25
CA LEU A 106 6.33 9.87 7.07
C LEU A 106 5.94 8.65 6.22
N ALA A 107 4.79 8.04 6.47
CA ALA A 107 4.31 6.91 5.68
C ALA A 107 4.07 7.28 4.21
N ILE A 108 3.58 8.49 3.91
CA ILE A 108 3.48 9.00 2.54
C ILE A 108 4.88 9.20 1.93
N ALA A 109 5.78 9.85 2.66
CA ALA A 109 7.15 10.10 2.18
C ALA A 109 7.93 8.80 1.91
N MET A 110 7.57 7.70 2.58
CA MET A 110 8.17 6.38 2.40
C MET A 110 7.52 5.55 1.27
N MET A 111 6.47 6.03 0.60
CA MET A 111 5.84 5.28 -0.51
C MET A 111 6.83 4.87 -1.63
N PRO A 112 7.77 5.73 -2.07
CA PRO A 112 8.75 5.31 -3.08
C PRO A 112 9.65 4.17 -2.58
N LEU A 113 9.97 4.14 -1.28
CA LEU A 113 10.76 3.07 -0.67
C LEU A 113 10.00 1.74 -0.67
N VAL A 114 8.67 1.76 -0.52
CA VAL A 114 7.84 0.55 -0.62
C VAL A 114 7.87 -0.02 -2.03
N ALA A 115 7.83 0.83 -3.06
CA ALA A 115 7.92 0.36 -4.44
C ALA A 115 9.33 -0.15 -4.79
N ILE A 116 10.38 0.50 -4.29
CA ILE A 116 11.76 0.01 -4.46
C ILE A 116 11.97 -1.32 -3.72
N ALA A 117 11.49 -1.44 -2.48
CA ALA A 117 11.73 -2.62 -1.64
C ALA A 117 10.75 -3.78 -1.90
N GLY A 118 9.55 -3.46 -2.39
CA GLY A 118 8.49 -4.41 -2.67
C GLY A 118 8.40 -4.83 -4.13
N GLY A 119 8.87 -3.99 -5.06
CA GLY A 119 8.78 -4.17 -6.51
C GLY A 119 7.52 -3.55 -7.13
N VAL A 120 7.47 -3.58 -8.45
CA VAL A 120 6.40 -3.05 -9.30
C VAL A 120 5.57 -4.23 -9.83
N GLU A 121 4.27 -4.11 -9.75
CA GLU A 121 3.34 -5.06 -10.37
C GLU A 121 3.32 -4.81 -11.88
N TYR A 122 3.61 -5.82 -12.69
CA TYR A 122 3.51 -5.74 -14.15
C TYR A 122 2.41 -6.69 -14.64
N GLU A 123 1.72 -6.30 -15.71
CA GLU A 123 0.75 -7.14 -16.41
C GLU A 123 1.47 -7.80 -17.59
N ALA A 124 1.60 -9.14 -17.56
CA ALA A 124 2.30 -9.89 -18.60
C ALA A 124 1.70 -9.64 -20.00
N ASP A 125 0.37 -9.71 -20.12
CA ASP A 125 -0.35 -9.45 -21.39
C ASP A 125 0.00 -8.09 -22.00
N PHE A 126 0.11 -7.04 -21.17
CA PHE A 126 0.46 -5.71 -21.65
C PHE A 126 1.91 -5.63 -22.15
N LEU A 127 2.83 -6.29 -21.45
CA LEU A 127 4.24 -6.38 -21.83
C LEU A 127 4.41 -7.18 -23.13
N GLU A 128 3.73 -8.32 -23.24
CA GLU A 128 3.74 -9.17 -24.42
C GLU A 128 3.24 -8.40 -25.65
N ASP A 129 2.09 -7.72 -25.53
CA ASP A 129 1.51 -6.90 -26.60
C ASP A 129 2.46 -5.76 -27.05
N GLU A 130 3.12 -5.09 -26.12
CA GLU A 130 4.06 -4.00 -26.44
C GLU A 130 5.30 -4.52 -27.17
N ILE A 131 5.92 -5.61 -26.69
CA ILE A 131 7.10 -6.20 -27.33
C ILE A 131 6.73 -6.77 -28.71
N GLU A 132 5.60 -7.45 -28.84
CA GLU A 132 5.11 -7.96 -30.14
C GLU A 132 4.88 -6.81 -31.15
N SER A 133 4.30 -5.70 -30.69
CA SER A 133 4.11 -4.50 -31.50
C SER A 133 5.45 -3.91 -31.98
N ASP A 134 6.41 -3.77 -31.08
CA ASP A 134 7.74 -3.23 -31.43
C ASP A 134 8.52 -4.15 -32.37
N LEU A 135 8.42 -5.48 -32.19
CA LEU A 135 9.03 -6.46 -33.09
C LEU A 135 8.44 -6.39 -34.50
N ALA A 136 7.13 -6.19 -34.60
CA ALA A 136 6.46 -6.02 -35.89
C ALA A 136 6.88 -4.71 -36.58
N GLU A 137 6.95 -3.59 -35.84
CA GLU A 137 7.21 -2.26 -36.38
C GLU A 137 8.69 -1.99 -36.68
N TYR A 138 9.57 -2.24 -35.71
CA TYR A 138 10.98 -1.86 -35.79
C TYR A 138 11.89 -2.96 -36.34
N TYR A 139 11.56 -4.23 -36.07
CA TYR A 139 12.38 -5.38 -36.45
C TYR A 139 11.83 -6.15 -37.66
N LEU A 140 10.64 -5.78 -38.17
CA LEU A 140 9.98 -6.40 -39.31
C LEU A 140 9.63 -7.89 -39.08
N LEU A 141 9.26 -8.25 -37.84
CA LEU A 141 8.92 -9.61 -37.42
C LEU A 141 7.43 -9.74 -37.01
N PRO A 142 6.46 -9.52 -37.92
CA PRO A 142 5.03 -9.32 -37.58
C PRO A 142 4.26 -10.56 -37.10
N ASN A 143 4.94 -11.69 -36.91
CA ASN A 143 4.33 -12.95 -36.45
C ASN A 143 5.12 -13.57 -35.28
N SER A 144 6.00 -12.79 -34.63
CA SER A 144 6.59 -13.20 -33.36
C SER A 144 5.52 -13.29 -32.30
N ARG A 145 5.64 -14.26 -31.39
CA ARG A 145 4.87 -14.32 -30.15
C ARG A 145 5.79 -14.18 -28.97
N VAL A 146 5.39 -13.41 -27.97
CA VAL A 146 6.14 -13.24 -26.73
C VAL A 146 5.38 -13.96 -25.63
N SER A 147 6.10 -14.70 -24.79
CA SER A 147 5.54 -15.30 -23.58
C SER A 147 6.38 -14.87 -22.40
N CYS A 148 5.79 -14.04 -21.56
CA CYS A 148 6.36 -13.60 -20.31
C CYS A 148 5.91 -14.52 -19.17
N PRO A 149 6.71 -14.63 -18.10
CA PRO A 149 6.25 -15.29 -16.88
C PRO A 149 4.98 -14.61 -16.37
N ASP A 150 4.10 -15.41 -15.73
CA ASP A 150 2.84 -14.92 -15.17
C ASP A 150 3.06 -13.65 -14.34
N PRO A 151 2.10 -12.69 -14.37
CA PRO A 151 2.24 -11.38 -13.74
C PRO A 151 2.66 -11.54 -12.29
N ALA A 152 3.84 -11.02 -11.98
CA ALA A 152 4.47 -11.07 -10.70
C ALA A 152 4.96 -9.68 -10.31
N ILE A 153 5.43 -9.54 -9.08
CA ILE A 153 6.01 -8.28 -8.62
C ILE A 153 7.51 -8.31 -8.95
N ALA A 154 7.94 -7.42 -9.83
CA ALA A 154 9.32 -7.28 -10.26
C ALA A 154 10.01 -6.13 -9.51
N PRO A 155 11.08 -6.38 -8.71
CA PRO A 155 11.84 -5.33 -8.07
C PRO A 155 12.36 -4.28 -9.06
N VAL A 156 12.41 -3.01 -8.66
CA VAL A 156 13.07 -1.98 -9.49
C VAL A 156 14.55 -2.34 -9.67
N GLY A 157 15.03 -2.31 -10.92
CA GLY A 157 16.37 -2.76 -11.30
C GLY A 157 16.51 -4.28 -11.44
N SER A 158 15.41 -5.03 -11.37
CA SER A 158 15.38 -6.44 -11.75
C SER A 158 15.17 -6.63 -13.24
N ILE A 159 15.43 -7.85 -13.68
CA ILE A 159 15.31 -8.29 -15.06
C ILE A 159 14.21 -9.34 -15.13
N ILE A 160 13.29 -9.18 -16.08
CA ILE A 160 12.31 -10.18 -16.47
C ILE A 160 12.77 -10.76 -17.81
N GLU A 161 12.80 -12.09 -17.92
CA GLU A 161 13.11 -12.76 -19.17
C GLU A 161 11.81 -13.31 -19.77
N CYS A 162 11.51 -12.94 -21.00
CA CYS A 162 10.37 -13.46 -21.76
C CYS A 162 10.88 -14.25 -22.97
N ASP A 163 10.21 -15.36 -23.26
CA ASP A 163 10.53 -16.20 -24.42
C ASP A 163 9.87 -15.61 -25.67
N VAL A 164 10.64 -15.42 -26.74
CA VAL A 164 10.14 -14.98 -28.04
C VAL A 164 10.17 -16.13 -29.03
N PHE A 165 9.03 -16.40 -29.65
CA PHE A 165 8.85 -17.47 -30.64
C PHE A 165 8.63 -16.87 -32.01
N PHE A 166 9.50 -17.19 -32.97
CA PHE A 166 9.41 -16.69 -34.33
C PHE A 166 8.63 -17.64 -35.25
N ALA A 167 8.15 -17.10 -36.38
CA ALA A 167 7.36 -17.85 -37.35
C ALA A 167 8.13 -18.98 -38.05
N ASP A 168 9.46 -18.92 -38.06
CA ASP A 168 10.33 -19.98 -38.61
C ASP A 168 10.57 -21.14 -37.63
N GLY A 169 10.01 -21.05 -36.41
CA GLY A 169 10.14 -22.04 -35.36
C GLY A 169 11.39 -21.88 -34.49
N THR A 170 12.19 -20.82 -34.70
CA THR A 170 13.27 -20.45 -33.78
C THR A 170 12.73 -19.70 -32.57
N SER A 171 13.52 -19.66 -31.49
CA SER A 171 13.20 -18.94 -30.26
C SER A 171 14.41 -18.16 -29.77
N ASP A 172 14.15 -17.03 -29.12
CA ASP A 172 15.15 -16.17 -28.47
C ASP A 172 14.57 -15.58 -27.17
N SER A 173 15.41 -14.90 -26.37
CA SER A 173 14.97 -14.27 -25.11
C SER A 173 14.87 -12.76 -25.26
N ALA A 174 13.77 -12.17 -24.79
CA ALA A 174 13.66 -10.74 -24.54
C ALA A 174 13.94 -10.46 -23.06
N ILE A 175 14.91 -9.59 -22.80
CA ILE A 175 15.32 -9.13 -21.48
C ILE A 175 14.63 -7.79 -21.22
N ILE A 176 13.80 -7.73 -20.18
CA ILE A 176 13.13 -6.49 -19.75
C ILE A 176 13.77 -5.96 -18.47
N ASP A 177 14.28 -4.74 -18.54
CA ASP A 177 14.79 -3.97 -17.41
C ASP A 177 13.68 -3.11 -16.79
N VAL A 178 13.37 -3.34 -15.51
CA VAL A 178 12.45 -2.48 -14.75
C VAL A 178 13.19 -1.24 -14.27
N LEU A 179 12.95 -0.09 -14.90
CA LEU A 179 13.75 1.12 -14.70
C LEU A 179 13.38 1.90 -13.45
N ASP A 180 12.09 1.98 -13.12
CA ASP A 180 11.62 2.75 -11.98
C ASP A 180 10.33 2.21 -11.34
N TRP A 181 9.97 2.81 -10.21
CA TRP A 181 8.78 2.46 -9.43
C TRP A 181 7.45 2.84 -10.10
N THR A 182 7.49 3.62 -11.18
CA THR A 182 6.28 4.00 -11.92
C THR A 182 5.85 2.94 -12.91
N GLY A 183 6.63 1.86 -13.03
CA GLY A 183 6.42 0.84 -14.05
C GLY A 183 6.96 1.27 -15.40
N THR A 184 8.01 2.10 -15.44
CA THR A 184 8.74 2.30 -16.69
C THR A 184 9.67 1.11 -16.90
N TRP A 185 9.65 0.52 -18.08
CA TRP A 185 10.58 -0.54 -18.48
C TRP A 185 11.27 -0.21 -19.81
N ASN A 186 12.34 -0.95 -20.07
CA ASN A 186 13.00 -1.02 -21.36
C ASN A 186 13.24 -2.49 -21.69
N TRP A 187 13.26 -2.86 -22.97
CA TRP A 187 13.52 -4.24 -23.36
C TRP A 187 14.59 -4.35 -24.44
N SER A 188 15.28 -5.48 -24.47
CA SER A 188 16.29 -5.82 -25.47
C SER A 188 16.28 -7.31 -25.78
N MET A 189 16.60 -7.68 -27.02
CA MET A 189 16.97 -9.04 -27.44
C MET A 189 18.49 -9.19 -27.45
#